data_AF-A0A0G0GWH1-F1
#
_entry.id   AF-A0A0G0GWH1-F1
#
_cell.length_a   1.000
_cell.length_b   1.000
_cell.length_c   1.000
_cell.angle_alpha   90.00
_cell.angle_beta   90.00
_cell.angle_gamma   90.00
#
_symmetry.space_group_name_H-M   'P 1'
#
loop_
_entity.id
_entity.type
_entity.pdbx_description
1 polymer ?
#
loop_
_entity_poly.entity_id
_entity_poly.type
_entity_poly.pdbx_seq_one_letter_code
_entity_poly.pdbx_strand_id
1 'polypeptide(L)'
;MKQSPEEYCALLSTTAKTTYNDIGSVYCSILKKEVIFNAKGFHHLHYKPNGTPRDVSEKIYKLTLIPLAAPVIKNALGIHEERDVEIPESRKKGAKRMKGKQYALVAKVGRKNPIEVRVIILEIENSNNPIFWSIMKH
;
A
#
# COMPACT_ATOMS: atom_id res chain seq x y z
N MET A 1 23.35 -20.71 10.97
CA MET A 1 22.07 -21.14 10.38
C MET A 1 21.51 -20.00 9.55
N LYS A 2 21.08 -20.24 8.31
CA LYS A 2 20.30 -19.25 7.55
C LYS A 2 18.86 -19.29 8.06
N GLN A 3 18.31 -18.11 8.36
CA GLN A 3 16.92 -17.93 8.77
C GLN A 3 15.97 -18.48 7.70
N SER A 4 14.85 -19.12 8.08
CA SER A 4 13.84 -19.57 7.11
C SER A 4 13.14 -18.38 6.44
N PRO A 5 12.57 -18.54 5.23
CA PRO A 5 11.79 -17.48 4.60
C PRO A 5 10.65 -16.95 5.48
N GLU A 6 10.00 -17.82 6.25
CA GLU A 6 8.91 -17.48 7.16
C GLU A 6 9.41 -16.62 8.32
N GLU A 7 10.52 -17.02 8.96
CA GLU A 7 11.14 -16.27 10.05
C GLU A 7 11.62 -14.89 9.57
N TYR A 8 12.22 -14.84 8.38
CA TYR A 8 12.65 -13.58 7.78
C TYR A 8 11.45 -12.67 7.46
N CYS A 9 10.37 -13.21 6.90
CA CYS A 9 9.15 -12.47 6.63
C CYS A 9 8.51 -11.92 7.91
N ALA A 10 8.56 -12.67 9.02
CA ALA A 10 8.05 -12.23 10.32
C ALA A 10 8.86 -11.04 10.86
N LEU A 11 10.20 -11.14 10.82
CA LEU A 11 11.10 -10.05 11.21
C LEU A 11 10.88 -8.79 10.35
N LEU A 12 10.80 -8.97 9.03
CA LEU A 12 10.57 -7.90 8.07
C LEU A 12 9.18 -7.25 8.27
N SER A 13 8.17 -8.02 8.63
CA SER A 13 6.84 -7.48 8.92
C SER A 13 6.88 -6.51 10.11
N THR A 14 7.61 -6.84 11.17
CA THR A 14 7.78 -5.97 12.34
C THR A 14 8.49 -4.67 11.97
N THR A 15 9.62 -4.74 11.27
CA THR A 15 10.39 -3.55 10.88
C THR A 15 9.65 -2.68 9.86
N ALA A 16 8.99 -3.30 8.89
CA ALA A 16 8.12 -2.61 7.93
C ALA A 16 6.91 -1.98 8.64
N LYS A 17 6.36 -2.60 9.69
CA LYS A 17 5.26 -2.02 10.48
C LYS A 17 5.68 -0.76 11.22
N THR A 18 6.87 -0.75 11.83
CA THR A 18 7.43 0.46 12.44
C THR A 18 7.56 1.57 11.41
N THR A 19 8.24 1.29 10.29
CA THR A 19 8.40 2.27 9.19
C THR A 19 7.05 2.79 8.68
N TYR A 20 6.09 1.89 8.49
CA TYR A 20 4.75 2.22 8.02
C TYR A 20 3.99 3.13 9.00
N ASN A 21 4.12 2.88 10.30
CA ASN A 21 3.50 3.70 11.34
C ASN A 21 4.20 5.07 11.45
N ASP A 22 5.53 5.11 11.33
CA ASP A 22 6.32 6.36 11.37
C ASP A 22 5.98 7.28 10.20
N ILE A 23 5.58 6.73 9.05
CA ILE A 23 5.05 7.52 7.93
C ILE A 23 3.76 8.24 8.35
N GLY A 24 2.80 7.51 8.95
CA GLY A 24 1.53 8.06 9.43
C GLY A 24 0.59 8.57 8.32
N SER A 25 0.93 9.69 7.72
CA SER A 25 0.27 10.25 6.54
C SER A 25 1.26 10.93 5.58
N VAL A 26 0.87 11.05 4.32
CA VAL A 26 1.64 11.75 3.30
C VAL A 26 0.72 12.61 2.46
N TYR A 27 0.96 13.92 2.43
CA TYR A 27 0.29 14.80 1.50
C TYR A 27 0.59 14.41 0.04
N CYS A 28 -0.46 14.14 -0.74
CA CYS A 28 -0.39 13.88 -2.16
C CYS A 28 -0.82 15.13 -2.92
N SER A 29 0.10 15.79 -3.62
CA SER A 29 -0.16 17.00 -4.41
C SER A 29 -1.16 16.74 -5.55
N ILE A 30 -1.09 15.55 -6.16
CA ILE A 30 -1.94 15.14 -7.28
C ILE A 30 -3.42 15.01 -6.84
N LEU A 31 -3.66 14.40 -5.68
CA LEU A 31 -5.01 14.23 -5.13
C LEU A 31 -5.47 15.41 -4.26
N LYS A 32 -4.54 16.31 -3.89
CA LYS A 32 -4.74 17.42 -2.95
C LYS A 32 -5.31 16.94 -1.60
N LYS A 33 -4.84 15.79 -1.12
CA LYS A 33 -5.31 15.11 0.10
C LYS A 33 -4.17 14.42 0.84
N GLU A 34 -4.35 14.22 2.14
CA GLU A 34 -3.49 13.37 2.96
C GLU A 34 -3.79 11.90 2.69
N VAL A 35 -2.78 11.13 2.29
CA VAL A 35 -2.87 9.67 2.14
C VAL A 35 -2.52 9.02 3.47
N ILE A 36 -3.47 8.31 4.06
CA ILE A 36 -3.31 7.74 5.41
C ILE A 36 -2.72 6.33 5.35
N PHE A 37 -1.70 6.09 6.17
CA PHE A 37 -1.07 4.79 6.37
C PHE A 37 -1.68 4.12 7.60
N ASN A 38 -2.81 3.43 7.41
CA ASN A 38 -3.56 2.79 8.51
C ASN A 38 -3.44 1.26 8.56
N ALA A 39 -4.06 0.64 9.57
CA ALA A 39 -4.06 -0.82 9.73
C ALA A 39 -4.71 -1.58 8.56
N LYS A 40 -5.70 -1.00 7.87
CA LYS A 40 -6.36 -1.62 6.72
C LYS A 40 -5.39 -1.76 5.54
N GLY A 41 -4.64 -0.69 5.23
CA GLY A 41 -3.60 -0.70 4.20
C GLY A 41 -2.48 -1.69 4.51
N PHE A 42 -1.99 -1.71 5.75
CA PHE A 42 -0.94 -2.65 6.15
C PHE A 42 -1.39 -4.12 6.09
N HIS A 43 -2.62 -4.40 6.52
CA HIS A 43 -3.22 -5.72 6.37
C HIS A 43 -3.33 -6.11 4.89
N HIS A 44 -3.67 -5.17 4.01
CA HIS A 44 -3.70 -5.42 2.57
C HIS A 44 -2.32 -5.66 1.94
N LEU A 45 -1.21 -5.53 2.68
CA LEU A 45 0.11 -6.04 2.25
C LEU A 45 0.27 -7.53 2.52
N HIS A 46 -0.42 -8.06 3.54
CA HIS A 46 -0.33 -9.45 3.98
C HIS A 46 -1.40 -10.35 3.35
N TYR A 47 -2.53 -9.76 2.97
CA TYR A 47 -3.71 -10.46 2.47
C TYR A 47 -4.20 -9.87 1.15
N LYS A 48 -4.64 -10.74 0.25
CA LYS A 48 -5.26 -10.40 -1.03
C LYS A 48 -6.66 -9.78 -0.82
N PRO A 49 -7.25 -9.11 -1.83
CA PRO A 49 -8.58 -8.50 -1.70
C PRO A 49 -9.70 -9.48 -1.30
N ASN A 50 -9.57 -10.76 -1.65
CA ASN A 50 -10.49 -11.84 -1.27
C ASN A 50 -10.26 -12.36 0.17
N GLY A 51 -9.32 -11.77 0.92
CA GLY A 51 -9.01 -12.14 2.30
C GLY A 51 -8.04 -13.31 2.47
N THR A 52 -7.59 -13.96 1.39
CA THR A 52 -6.61 -15.04 1.51
C THR A 52 -5.22 -14.46 1.83
N PRO A 53 -4.41 -15.11 2.68
CA PRO A 53 -3.02 -14.72 2.87
C PRO A 53 -2.26 -14.70 1.55
N ARG A 54 -1.33 -13.75 1.41
CA ARG A 54 -0.28 -13.84 0.42
C ARG A 54 0.74 -14.89 0.81
N ASP A 55 1.41 -15.45 -0.19
CA ASP A 55 2.59 -16.27 0.04
C ASP A 55 3.73 -15.43 0.66
N VAL A 56 4.73 -16.13 1.18
CA VAL A 56 5.84 -15.53 1.92
C VAL A 56 6.68 -14.62 1.02
N SER A 57 6.92 -15.01 -0.23
CA SER A 57 7.73 -14.22 -1.17
C SER A 57 7.03 -12.92 -1.60
N GLU A 58 5.73 -12.94 -1.86
CA GLU A 58 4.94 -11.76 -2.20
C GLU A 58 4.86 -10.80 -1.00
N LYS A 59 4.74 -11.31 0.23
CA LYS A 59 4.83 -10.49 1.45
C LYS A 59 6.19 -9.81 1.57
N ILE A 60 7.27 -10.58 1.48
CA ILE A 60 8.64 -10.05 1.56
C ILE A 60 8.83 -8.94 0.52
N TYR A 61 8.44 -9.21 -0.72
CA TYR A 61 8.52 -8.25 -1.81
C TYR A 61 7.80 -6.93 -1.48
N LYS A 62 6.53 -7.00 -1.08
CA LYS A 62 5.74 -5.80 -0.77
C LYS A 62 6.28 -5.05 0.44
N LEU A 63 6.65 -5.76 1.50
CA LEU A 63 7.16 -5.16 2.74
C LEU A 63 8.51 -4.47 2.54
N THR A 64 9.38 -5.03 1.72
CA THR A 64 10.70 -4.45 1.39
C THR A 64 10.56 -3.09 0.69
N LEU A 65 9.47 -2.87 -0.05
CA LEU A 65 9.24 -1.63 -0.79
C LEU A 65 8.64 -0.51 0.06
N ILE A 66 8.15 -0.78 1.28
CA ILE A 66 7.44 0.21 2.11
C ILE A 66 8.19 1.54 2.33
N PRO A 67 9.51 1.56 2.57
CA PRO A 67 10.25 2.81 2.68
C PRO A 67 10.15 3.73 1.46
N LEU A 68 9.79 3.19 0.29
CA LEU A 68 9.66 3.92 -0.96
C LEU A 68 8.26 4.51 -1.19
N ALA A 69 7.25 4.11 -0.39
CA ALA A 69 5.87 4.55 -0.59
C ALA A 69 5.71 6.08 -0.46
N ALA A 70 6.25 6.67 0.60
CA ALA A 70 6.17 8.12 0.81
C ALA A 70 6.90 8.92 -0.27
N PRO A 71 8.14 8.58 -0.67
CA PRO A 71 8.79 9.20 -1.83
C PRO A 71 7.97 9.10 -3.12
N VAL A 72 7.34 7.95 -3.41
CA VAL A 72 6.52 7.81 -4.63
C VAL A 72 5.33 8.75 -4.60
N ILE A 73 4.59 8.79 -3.48
CA ILE A 73 3.41 9.67 -3.35
C ILE A 73 3.81 11.15 -3.51
N LYS A 74 4.94 11.56 -2.93
CA LYS A 74 5.43 12.95 -3.00
C LYS A 74 5.95 13.33 -4.38
N ASN A 75 6.59 12.41 -5.08
CA ASN A 75 7.31 12.69 -6.33
C ASN A 75 6.49 12.36 -7.59
N ALA A 76 5.34 11.70 -7.46
CA ALA A 76 4.49 11.38 -8.59
C ALA A 76 4.07 12.66 -9.34
N LEU A 77 4.16 12.61 -10.67
CA LEU A 77 3.81 13.74 -11.54
C LEU A 77 2.34 13.73 -12.00
N GLY A 78 1.62 12.65 -11.72
CA GLY A 78 0.23 12.47 -12.10
C GLY A 78 -0.33 11.11 -11.69
N ILE A 79 -1.59 10.89 -12.00
CA ILE A 79 -2.26 9.59 -11.87
C ILE A 79 -1.89 8.76 -13.10
N HIS A 80 -1.25 7.61 -12.90
CA HIS A 80 -0.91 6.68 -13.98
C HIS A 80 -2.10 5.83 -14.41
N GLU A 81 -2.89 5.36 -13.44
CA GLU A 81 -4.09 4.56 -13.67
C GLU A 81 -5.15 4.91 -12.64
N GLU A 82 -6.40 4.91 -13.07
CA GLU A 82 -7.56 5.11 -12.22
C GLU A 82 -8.58 4.01 -12.51
N ARG A 83 -9.16 3.43 -11.45
CA ARG A 83 -10.23 2.44 -11.59
C ARG A 83 -11.25 2.55 -10.48
N ASP A 84 -12.51 2.38 -10.84
CA ASP A 84 -13.59 2.19 -9.87
C ASP A 84 -13.52 0.80 -9.26
N VAL A 85 -13.78 0.71 -7.97
CA VAL A 85 -13.75 -0.53 -7.20
C VAL A 85 -14.88 -0.60 -6.20
N GLU A 86 -15.24 -1.81 -5.82
CA GLU A 86 -16.18 -2.07 -4.73
C GLU A 86 -15.49 -2.79 -3.58
N ILE A 87 -15.45 -2.14 -2.42
CA ILE A 87 -14.80 -2.63 -1.21
C ILE A 87 -15.89 -3.05 -0.22
N PRO A 88 -15.80 -4.23 0.42
CA PRO A 88 -16.76 -4.58 1.47
C PRO A 88 -16.61 -3.63 2.67
N GLU A 89 -17.73 -3.15 3.21
CA GLU A 89 -17.77 -2.26 4.38
C GLU A 89 -17.12 -2.91 5.61
N SER A 90 -17.34 -4.21 5.78
CA SER A 90 -16.73 -5.02 6.83
C SER A 90 -16.29 -6.38 6.30
N ARG A 91 -15.55 -7.14 7.12
CA ARG A 91 -15.14 -8.50 6.77
C ARG A 91 -16.27 -9.53 6.92
N LYS A 92 -17.47 -9.13 7.33
CA LYS A 92 -18.60 -10.05 7.50
C LYS A 92 -19.06 -10.57 6.14
N LYS A 93 -19.39 -11.86 6.07
CA LYS A 93 -19.98 -12.45 4.86
C LYS A 93 -21.29 -11.73 4.54
N GLY A 94 -21.47 -11.31 3.28
CA GLY A 94 -22.64 -10.55 2.85
C GLY A 94 -22.63 -9.07 3.23
N ALA A 95 -21.49 -8.52 3.70
CA ALA A 95 -21.37 -7.09 3.97
C ALA A 95 -21.70 -6.25 2.72
N LYS A 96 -22.36 -5.13 2.94
CA LYS A 96 -22.63 -4.12 1.91
C LYS A 96 -21.31 -3.71 1.25
N ARG A 97 -21.35 -3.54 -0.07
CA ARG A 97 -20.22 -3.04 -0.83
C ARG A 97 -20.29 -1.52 -0.90
N MET A 98 -19.16 -0.87 -0.63
CA MET A 98 -18.98 0.56 -0.78
C MET A 98 -18.22 0.81 -2.06
N LYS A 99 -18.63 1.85 -2.79
CA LYS A 99 -17.88 2.31 -3.95
C LYS A 99 -16.60 2.99 -3.48
N GLY A 100 -15.58 2.91 -4.32
CA GLY A 100 -14.33 3.58 -4.12
C GLY A 100 -13.57 3.66 -5.42
N LYS A 101 -12.44 4.35 -5.37
CA LYS A 101 -11.58 4.58 -6.52
C LYS A 101 -10.15 4.23 -6.13
N GLN A 102 -9.48 3.49 -6.99
CA GLN A 102 -8.05 3.22 -6.86
C GLN A 102 -7.27 4.11 -7.81
N TYR A 103 -6.23 4.74 -7.29
CA TYR A 103 -5.26 5.51 -8.06
C TYR A 103 -3.92 4.81 -8.00
N ALA A 104 -3.32 4.56 -9.16
CA ALA A 104 -1.92 4.18 -9.26
C ALA A 104 -1.07 5.44 -9.46
N LEU A 105 -0.17 5.70 -8.51
CA LEU A 105 0.88 6.71 -8.65
C LEU A 105 2.19 6.00 -8.95
N VAL A 106 2.96 6.55 -9.89
CA VAL A 106 4.25 5.99 -10.32
C VAL A 106 5.32 7.06 -10.21
N ALA A 107 6.46 6.69 -9.64
CA ALA A 107 7.62 7.57 -9.59
C ALA A 107 8.92 6.78 -9.58
N LYS A 108 9.97 7.40 -10.11
CA LYS A 108 11.34 6.91 -10.04
C LYS A 108 11.96 7.34 -8.69
N VAL A 109 12.38 6.36 -7.89
CA VAL A 109 12.85 6.56 -6.50
C VAL A 109 14.11 5.76 -6.21
N GLY A 110 14.93 6.25 -5.28
CA GLY A 110 16.25 5.71 -4.94
C GLY A 110 17.40 6.54 -5.51
N ARG A 111 18.50 6.64 -4.77
CA ARG A 111 19.61 7.56 -5.10
C ARG A 111 20.64 6.97 -6.07
N LYS A 112 21.14 5.76 -5.80
CA LYS A 112 22.22 5.13 -6.58
C LYS A 112 21.70 4.36 -7.79
N ASN A 113 20.72 3.49 -7.55
CA ASN A 113 20.07 2.68 -8.58
C ASN A 113 18.57 2.99 -8.54
N PRO A 114 18.14 4.10 -9.16
CA PRO A 114 16.74 4.50 -9.11
C PRO A 114 15.87 3.47 -9.80
N ILE A 115 14.83 3.03 -9.12
CA ILE A 115 13.82 2.10 -9.64
C ILE A 115 12.48 2.82 -9.78
N GLU A 116 11.66 2.37 -10.72
CA GLU A 116 10.31 2.85 -10.86
C GLU A 116 9.38 2.03 -9.96
N VAL A 117 8.59 2.72 -9.14
CA VAL A 117 7.72 2.10 -8.15
C VAL A 117 6.31 2.65 -8.30
N ARG A 118 5.35 1.75 -8.28
CA ARG A 118 3.91 2.00 -8.30
C ARG A 118 3.35 1.87 -6.89
N VAL A 119 2.69 2.91 -6.42
CA VAL A 119 1.87 2.92 -5.19
C VAL A 119 0.40 2.95 -5.58
N ILE A 120 -0.40 2.07 -4.97
CA ILE A 120 -1.85 2.08 -5.10
C ILE A 120 -2.43 2.78 -3.89
N ILE A 121 -3.26 3.78 -4.16
CA ILE A 121 -4.05 4.52 -3.18
C ILE A 121 -5.51 4.10 -3.36
N LEU A 122 -6.22 3.89 -2.26
CA LEU A 122 -7.66 3.63 -2.26
C LEU A 122 -8.40 4.81 -1.62
N GLU A 123 -9.30 5.41 -2.37
CA GLU A 123 -10.26 6.38 -1.86
C GLU A 123 -11.64 5.71 -1.76
N ILE A 124 -12.22 5.68 -0.56
CA ILE A 124 -13.56 5.12 -0.35
C ILE A 124 -14.56 6.27 -0.44
N GLU A 125 -15.68 6.07 -1.11
CA GLU A 125 -16.76 7.06 -1.17
C GLU A 125 -17.20 7.46 0.27
N ASN A 126 -17.38 8.76 0.50
CA ASN A 126 -17.68 9.35 1.82
C ASN A 126 -16.60 9.18 2.89
N SER A 127 -15.38 8.74 2.53
CA SER A 127 -14.24 8.78 3.46
C SER A 127 -13.54 10.15 3.40
N ASN A 128 -13.05 10.63 4.54
CA ASN A 128 -12.39 11.93 4.62
C ASN A 128 -11.07 11.96 3.86
N ASN A 129 -10.31 10.86 3.94
CA ASN A 129 -8.96 10.78 3.38
C ASN A 129 -8.76 9.44 2.65
N PRO A 130 -8.07 9.45 1.50
CA PRO A 130 -7.63 8.23 0.84
C PRO A 130 -6.59 7.49 1.70
N ILE A 131 -6.48 6.19 1.49
CA ILE A 131 -5.58 5.32 2.25
C ILE A 131 -4.54 4.69 1.32
N PHE A 132 -3.33 4.49 1.83
CA PHE A 132 -2.38 3.62 1.16
C PHE A 132 -2.96 2.20 1.05
N TRP A 133 -2.86 1.57 -0.13
CA TRP A 133 -3.46 0.26 -0.39
C TRP A 133 -2.43 -0.80 -0.78
N SER A 134 -1.48 -0.48 -1.66
CA SER A 134 -0.43 -1.44 -2.06
C SER A 134 0.78 -0.76 -2.66
N ILE A 135 1.84 -1.54 -2.86
CA ILE A 135 3.08 -1.13 -3.51
C ILE A 135 3.65 -2.28 -4.36
N MET A 136 4.29 -1.93 -5.46
CA MET A 136 5.03 -2.82 -6.36
C MET A 136 6.01 -2.02 -7.22
N LYS A 137 7.05 -2.66 -7.76
CA LYS A 137 7.78 -2.12 -8.92
C LYS A 137 6.81 -1.91 -10.09
N HIS A 138 7.04 -0.84 -10.84
CA HIS A 138 6.30 -0.56 -12.07
C HIS A 138 6.78 -1.46 -13.21
#